data_AF-A0A944SHF2-F1
#
_entry.id   AF-A0A944SHF2-F1
#
_cell.length_a   1.000
_cell.length_b   1.000
_cell.length_c   1.000
_cell.angle_alpha   90.00
_cell.angle_beta   90.00
_cell.angle_gamma   90.00
#
_symmetry.space_group_name_H-M   'P 1'
#
loop_
_entity.id
_entity.type
_entity.pdbx_description
1 polymer ?
#
loop_
_entity_poly.entity_id
_entity_poly.type
_entity_poly.pdbx_seq_one_letter_code
_entity_poly.pdbx_strand_id
1 'polypeptide(L)'
;MTNIDIPLWVADMNREFAVVSIGSSVRILRFVVDPLNPQNRKLAFFRETDFHALLRNRVLRTDGNERQLSTAWLRSPERKEYPGGVLFAPGTKLPEDVLNLWNGFGLKAAEGVVTPFLDFIRMVICNEDEEYFTWVISWMADAVQNPGTRPGTAIVLYGVNRRGILTP
;
A
#
# COMPACT_ATOMS: atom_id res chain seq x y z
N MET A 1 -10.93 -20.36 -25.71
CA MET A 1 -11.07 -20.63 -24.26
C MET A 1 -12.19 -19.73 -23.78
N THR A 2 -13.22 -20.32 -23.17
CA THR A 2 -14.53 -19.72 -22.93
C THR A 2 -14.42 -18.38 -22.19
N ASN A 3 -14.83 -17.30 -22.87
CA ASN A 3 -15.06 -15.99 -22.29
C ASN A 3 -16.33 -16.10 -21.44
N ILE A 4 -16.21 -16.63 -20.22
CA ILE A 4 -17.30 -16.66 -19.26
C ILE A 4 -17.36 -15.26 -18.69
N ASP A 5 -18.40 -14.50 -19.05
CA ASP A 5 -18.70 -13.24 -18.39
C ASP A 5 -18.83 -13.50 -16.89
N ILE A 6 -17.89 -12.98 -16.10
CA ILE A 6 -17.90 -13.08 -14.65
C ILE A 6 -19.26 -12.53 -14.16
N PRO A 7 -20.05 -13.30 -13.38
CA PRO A 7 -21.33 -12.82 -12.90
C PRO A 7 -21.17 -11.48 -12.17
N LEU A 8 -22.05 -10.51 -12.44
CA LEU A 8 -21.93 -9.14 -11.92
C LEU A 8 -21.74 -9.11 -10.39
N TRP A 9 -22.46 -9.94 -9.65
CA TRP A 9 -22.35 -10.03 -8.20
C TRP A 9 -20.97 -10.54 -7.72
N VAL A 10 -20.30 -11.40 -8.50
CA VAL A 10 -18.92 -11.84 -8.22
C VAL A 10 -17.96 -10.70 -8.52
N ALA A 11 -18.14 -10.02 -9.65
CA ALA A 11 -17.32 -8.88 -10.02
C ALA A 11 -17.41 -7.74 -8.97
N ASP A 12 -18.61 -7.46 -8.44
CA ASP A 12 -18.82 -6.49 -7.38
C ASP A 12 -18.11 -6.92 -6.08
N MET A 13 -18.23 -8.19 -5.68
CA MET A 13 -17.50 -8.73 -4.54
C MET A 13 -15.98 -8.64 -4.72
N ASN A 14 -15.46 -8.91 -5.92
CA ASN A 14 -14.03 -8.83 -6.26
C ASN A 14 -13.47 -7.39 -6.23
N ARG A 15 -14.32 -6.36 -6.28
CA ARG A 15 -13.90 -4.97 -6.07
C ARG A 15 -13.63 -4.67 -4.59
N GLU A 16 -14.38 -5.30 -3.69
CA GLU A 16 -14.26 -5.08 -2.25
C GLU A 16 -13.34 -6.10 -1.56
N PHE A 17 -13.30 -7.35 -2.03
CA PHE A 17 -12.68 -8.47 -1.33
C PHE A 17 -11.73 -9.29 -2.20
N ALA A 18 -10.78 -9.93 -1.56
CA ALA A 18 -9.95 -10.98 -2.14
C ALA A 18 -9.57 -12.03 -1.09
N VAL A 19 -9.39 -13.30 -1.50
CA VAL A 19 -8.81 -14.33 -0.61
C VAL A 19 -7.28 -14.26 -0.73
N VAL A 20 -6.57 -14.28 0.40
CA VAL A 20 -5.11 -14.14 0.41
C VAL A 20 -4.44 -15.11 1.38
N SER A 21 -3.23 -15.54 1.03
CA SER A 21 -2.33 -16.24 1.94
C SER A 21 -1.49 -15.24 2.75
N ILE A 22 -1.44 -15.41 4.07
CA ILE A 22 -0.55 -14.66 4.96
C ILE A 22 0.18 -15.68 5.85
N GLY A 23 1.43 -15.99 5.51
CA GLY A 23 2.13 -17.12 6.09
C GLY A 23 1.37 -18.42 5.83
N SER A 24 1.09 -19.19 6.89
CA SER A 24 0.31 -20.43 6.83
C SER A 24 -1.22 -20.23 6.92
N SER A 25 -1.69 -18.98 7.04
CA SER A 25 -3.10 -18.67 7.22
C SER A 25 -3.76 -18.15 5.94
N VAL A 26 -4.97 -18.63 5.66
CA VAL A 26 -5.87 -18.01 4.69
C VAL A 26 -6.68 -16.90 5.37
N ARG A 27 -6.80 -15.74 4.71
CA ARG A 27 -7.61 -14.60 5.17
C ARG A 27 -8.44 -14.04 4.02
N ILE A 28 -9.53 -13.37 4.36
CA ILE A 28 -10.30 -12.57 3.42
C ILE A 28 -9.85 -11.13 3.57
N LEU A 29 -9.10 -10.63 2.59
CA LEU A 29 -8.74 -9.23 2.48
C LEU A 29 -9.95 -8.40 2.06
N ARG A 30 -10.12 -7.23 2.67
CA ARG A 30 -11.02 -6.16 2.21
C ARG A 30 -10.24 -4.91 1.87
N PHE A 31 -10.51 -4.34 0.70
CA PHE A 31 -10.05 -3.01 0.32
C PHE A 31 -10.96 -1.97 0.95
N VAL A 32 -10.42 -1.14 1.85
CA VAL A 32 -11.16 -0.09 2.56
C VAL A 32 -10.69 1.26 2.05
N VAL A 33 -11.63 2.08 1.59
CA VAL A 33 -11.36 3.48 1.26
C VAL A 33 -11.40 4.27 2.56
N ASP A 34 -10.34 5.01 2.88
CA ASP A 34 -10.37 5.93 4.01
C ASP A 34 -11.31 7.10 3.69
N PRO A 35 -12.38 7.33 4.46
CA PRO A 35 -13.35 8.40 4.18
C PRO A 35 -12.74 9.79 4.30
N LEU A 36 -11.66 9.96 5.08
CA LEU A 36 -10.96 11.23 5.24
C LEU A 36 -9.81 11.40 4.23
N ASN A 37 -9.35 10.32 3.62
CA ASN A 37 -8.36 10.35 2.56
C ASN A 37 -8.66 9.27 1.50
N PRO A 38 -9.55 9.56 0.53
CA PRO A 38 -9.94 8.57 -0.47
C PRO A 38 -8.80 8.02 -1.34
N GLN A 39 -7.66 8.72 -1.37
CA GLN A 39 -6.45 8.28 -2.07
C GLN A 39 -5.68 7.21 -1.29
N ASN A 40 -5.94 7.08 0.02
CA ASN A 40 -5.34 6.08 0.89
C ASN A 40 -6.26 4.87 1.03
N ARG A 41 -5.90 3.77 0.35
CA ARG A 41 -6.58 2.48 0.52
C ARG A 41 -6.00 1.76 1.72
N LYS A 42 -6.82 1.57 2.76
CA LYS A 42 -6.53 0.72 3.91
C LYS A 42 -6.90 -0.72 3.59
N LEU A 43 -6.22 -1.65 4.26
CA LEU A 43 -6.49 -3.07 4.15
C LEU A 43 -6.99 -3.61 5.49
N ALA A 44 -8.02 -4.44 5.43
CA ALA A 44 -8.50 -5.21 6.57
C ALA A 44 -8.47 -6.69 6.23
N PHE A 45 -8.02 -7.52 7.17
CA PHE A 45 -7.93 -8.97 6.99
C PHE A 45 -8.88 -9.65 7.94
N PHE A 46 -9.84 -10.37 7.39
CA PHE A 46 -10.85 -11.09 8.15
C PHE A 46 -10.54 -12.58 8.22
N ARG A 47 -10.90 -13.19 9.35
CA ARG A 47 -11.17 -14.63 9.38
C ARG A 47 -12.47 -14.90 8.64
N GLU A 48 -12.65 -16.14 8.19
CA GLU A 48 -13.88 -16.54 7.51
C GLU A 48 -15.14 -16.30 8.36
N THR A 49 -15.07 -16.56 9.67
CA THR A 49 -16.17 -16.29 10.62
C THR A 49 -16.60 -14.83 10.64
N ASP A 50 -15.64 -13.90 10.62
CA ASP A 50 -15.89 -12.46 10.67
C ASP A 50 -16.40 -11.95 9.32
N PHE A 51 -15.88 -12.50 8.23
CA PHE A 51 -16.37 -12.24 6.88
C PHE A 51 -17.84 -12.66 6.71
N HIS A 52 -18.21 -13.84 7.21
CA HIS A 52 -19.60 -14.28 7.23
C HIS A 52 -20.48 -13.41 8.12
N ALA A 53 -20.00 -12.99 9.29
CA ALA A 53 -20.73 -12.08 10.17
C ALA A 53 -20.98 -10.72 9.51
N LEU A 54 -19.96 -10.14 8.86
CA LEU A 54 -20.02 -8.85 8.16
C LEU A 54 -21.07 -8.84 7.04
N LEU A 55 -21.18 -9.94 6.31
CA LEU A 55 -22.07 -10.06 5.15
C LEU A 55 -23.35 -10.86 5.46
N ARG A 56 -23.66 -11.11 6.74
CA ARG A 56 -24.79 -11.95 7.15
C ARG A 56 -26.13 -11.40 6.65
N ASN A 57 -26.26 -10.08 6.56
CA ASN A 57 -27.45 -9.41 6.03
C ASN A 57 -27.51 -9.35 4.49
N ARG A 58 -26.55 -9.94 3.77
CA ARG A 58 -26.50 -9.93 2.30
C ARG A 58 -26.70 -11.32 1.73
N VAL A 59 -27.71 -11.46 0.89
CA VAL A 59 -28.13 -12.74 0.35
C VAL A 59 -28.24 -12.64 -1.18
N LEU A 60 -27.72 -13.66 -1.86
CA LEU A 60 -27.80 -13.82 -3.30
C LEU A 60 -29.11 -14.52 -3.65
N ARG A 61 -29.91 -13.90 -4.53
CA ARG A 61 -31.15 -14.46 -5.06
C ARG A 61 -31.01 -14.66 -6.56
N THR A 62 -30.96 -15.91 -7.00
CA THR A 62 -30.80 -16.29 -8.41
C THR A 62 -31.70 -17.48 -8.70
N ASP A 63 -32.51 -17.41 -9.78
CA ASP A 63 -33.33 -18.52 -10.26
C ASP A 63 -34.20 -19.18 -9.17
N GLY A 64 -34.84 -18.35 -8.33
CA GLY A 64 -35.70 -18.81 -7.23
C GLY A 64 -34.95 -19.43 -6.04
N ASN A 65 -33.62 -19.51 -6.09
CA ASN A 65 -32.78 -19.98 -4.99
C ASN A 65 -32.21 -18.80 -4.19
N GLU A 66 -32.20 -18.96 -2.88
CA GLU A 66 -31.62 -18.00 -1.95
C GLU A 66 -30.38 -18.60 -1.27
N ARG A 67 -29.24 -17.90 -1.34
CA ARG A 67 -27.97 -18.36 -0.76
C ARG A 67 -27.24 -17.22 -0.08
N GLN A 68 -26.56 -17.48 1.03
CA GLN A 68 -25.72 -16.46 1.67
C GLN A 68 -24.65 -15.95 0.69
N LEU A 69 -24.55 -14.63 0.50
CA LEU A 69 -23.63 -14.03 -0.47
C LEU A 69 -22.16 -14.38 -0.17
N SER A 70 -21.76 -14.34 1.11
CA SER A 70 -20.39 -14.66 1.54
C SER A 70 -19.99 -16.10 1.20
N THR A 71 -20.85 -17.07 1.49
CA THR A 71 -20.61 -18.48 1.13
C THR A 71 -20.61 -18.70 -0.38
N ALA A 72 -21.53 -18.05 -1.10
CA ALA A 72 -21.60 -18.15 -2.56
C ALA A 72 -20.32 -17.61 -3.22
N TRP A 73 -19.81 -16.48 -2.76
CA TRP A 73 -18.59 -15.88 -3.29
C TRP A 73 -17.34 -16.72 -2.99
N LEU A 74 -17.18 -17.23 -1.76
CA LEU A 74 -16.03 -18.09 -1.42
C LEU A 74 -15.97 -19.37 -2.27
N ARG A 75 -17.11 -19.87 -2.73
CA ARG A 75 -17.20 -21.05 -3.60
C ARG A 75 -17.08 -20.72 -5.10
N SER A 76 -17.10 -19.45 -5.48
CA SER A 76 -16.98 -19.06 -6.88
C SER A 76 -15.58 -19.37 -7.40
N PRO A 77 -15.45 -19.99 -8.60
CA PRO A 77 -14.15 -20.14 -9.26
C PRO A 77 -13.58 -18.79 -9.72
N GLU A 78 -14.45 -17.80 -9.94
CA GLU A 78 -14.06 -16.46 -10.38
C GLU A 78 -13.82 -15.49 -9.21
N ARG A 79 -13.71 -15.98 -7.96
CA ARG A 79 -13.39 -15.11 -6.82
C ARG A 79 -11.99 -14.54 -6.98
N LYS A 80 -11.80 -13.29 -6.61
CA LYS A 80 -10.48 -12.68 -6.59
C LYS A 80 -9.62 -13.31 -5.49
N GLU A 81 -8.44 -13.78 -5.83
CA GLU A 81 -7.54 -14.38 -4.87
C GLU A 81 -6.06 -14.21 -5.23
N TYR A 82 -5.23 -14.27 -4.19
CA TYR A 82 -3.78 -14.16 -4.25
C TYR A 82 -3.15 -15.25 -3.37
N PRO A 83 -3.10 -16.52 -3.85
CA PRO A 83 -2.58 -17.64 -3.07
C PRO A 83 -1.07 -17.54 -2.83
N GLY A 84 -0.31 -16.86 -3.71
CA GLY A 84 1.09 -16.52 -3.51
C GLY A 84 1.31 -15.48 -2.39
N GLY A 85 0.22 -14.86 -1.93
CA GLY A 85 0.17 -14.06 -0.72
C GLY A 85 0.21 -12.56 -0.96
N VAL A 86 0.68 -11.82 0.05
CA VAL A 86 0.69 -10.36 0.06
C VAL A 86 2.09 -9.87 0.36
N LEU A 87 2.64 -9.01 -0.50
CA LEU A 87 3.98 -8.43 -0.34
C LEU A 87 3.94 -6.92 -0.53
N PHE A 88 4.77 -6.21 0.24
CA PHE A 88 5.09 -4.81 -0.04
C PHE A 88 6.39 -4.77 -0.86
N ALA A 89 6.27 -4.64 -2.18
CA ALA A 89 7.40 -4.66 -3.10
C ALA A 89 7.38 -3.42 -4.02
N PRO A 90 7.83 -2.25 -3.55
CA PRO A 90 7.86 -1.05 -4.36
C PRO A 90 8.71 -1.19 -5.62
N GLY A 91 8.26 -0.57 -6.72
CA GLY A 91 8.98 -0.60 -8.01
C GLY A 91 9.14 -2.00 -8.64
N THR A 92 8.53 -3.04 -8.05
CA THR A 92 8.75 -4.43 -8.45
C THR A 92 7.46 -5.02 -9.02
N LYS A 93 7.56 -5.63 -10.21
CA LYS A 93 6.47 -6.43 -10.76
C LYS A 93 6.48 -7.81 -10.09
N LEU A 94 5.36 -8.19 -9.48
CA LEU A 94 5.18 -9.49 -8.84
C LEU A 94 4.41 -10.45 -9.75
N PRO A 95 4.47 -11.77 -9.49
CA PRO A 95 3.55 -12.75 -10.07
C PRO A 95 2.08 -12.36 -9.83
N GLU A 96 1.17 -12.76 -10.73
CA GLU A 96 -0.25 -12.37 -10.67
C GLU A 96 -0.98 -12.88 -9.43
N ASP A 97 -0.50 -14.01 -8.88
CA ASP A 97 -1.04 -14.65 -7.68
C ASP A 97 -0.51 -14.03 -6.37
N VAL A 98 0.31 -12.98 -6.45
CA VAL A 98 0.82 -12.22 -5.30
C VAL A 98 0.29 -10.79 -5.36
N LEU A 99 -0.38 -10.35 -4.30
CA LEU A 99 -0.83 -8.97 -4.18
C LEU A 99 0.34 -8.06 -3.80
N ASN A 100 0.68 -7.10 -4.67
CA ASN A 100 1.56 -6.00 -4.30
C ASN A 100 0.79 -4.92 -3.53
N LEU A 101 1.27 -4.58 -2.33
CA LEU A 101 0.71 -3.51 -1.50
C LEU A 101 1.14 -2.11 -1.94
N TRP A 102 2.25 -2.00 -2.67
CA TRP A 102 2.72 -0.74 -3.18
C TRP A 102 2.01 -0.41 -4.51
N ASN A 103 1.34 0.75 -4.54
CA ASN A 103 0.56 1.22 -5.70
C ASN A 103 1.15 2.50 -6.32
N GLY A 104 2.45 2.76 -6.09
CA GLY A 104 3.10 4.02 -6.47
C GLY A 104 3.09 5.06 -5.35
N PHE A 105 3.67 6.22 -5.64
CA PHE A 105 3.61 7.38 -4.74
C PHE A 105 2.21 8.01 -4.76
N GLY A 106 1.77 8.50 -3.60
CA GLY A 106 0.50 9.25 -3.48
C GLY A 106 0.53 10.64 -4.12
N LEU A 107 1.68 11.04 -4.69
CA LEU A 107 1.90 12.32 -5.33
C LEU A 107 2.43 12.07 -6.75
N LYS A 108 2.01 12.89 -7.70
CA LYS A 108 2.60 12.95 -9.03
C LYS A 108 3.67 14.02 -9.04
N ALA A 109 4.79 13.74 -9.69
CA ALA A 109 5.82 14.75 -9.93
C ALA A 109 5.20 15.93 -10.71
N ALA A 110 5.56 17.13 -10.32
CA ALA A 110 5.16 18.37 -10.97
C ALA A 110 6.38 19.29 -11.03
N GLU A 111 6.44 20.10 -12.09
CA GLU A 111 7.44 21.16 -12.17
C GLU A 111 7.17 22.21 -11.08
N GLY A 112 8.23 22.75 -10.51
CA GLY A 112 8.11 23.73 -9.45
C GLY A 112 9.46 24.24 -8.95
N VAL A 113 9.41 25.36 -8.24
CA VAL A 113 10.60 25.95 -7.60
C VAL A 113 10.87 25.22 -6.30
N VAL A 114 11.96 24.45 -6.28
CA VAL A 114 12.41 23.69 -5.11
C VAL A 114 13.62 24.35 -4.41
N THR A 115 14.08 25.50 -4.89
CA THR A 115 15.25 26.22 -4.38
C THR A 115 15.23 26.41 -2.86
N PRO A 116 14.12 26.80 -2.20
CA PRO A 116 14.11 26.94 -0.74
C PRO A 116 14.43 25.64 0.01
N PHE A 117 14.01 24.49 -0.53
CA PHE A 117 14.30 23.18 0.05
C PHE A 117 15.77 22.80 -0.16
N LEU A 118 16.31 23.04 -1.37
CA LEU A 118 17.71 22.77 -1.68
C LEU A 118 18.66 23.67 -0.86
N ASP A 119 18.34 24.96 -0.74
CA ASP A 119 19.10 25.92 0.07
C ASP A 119 19.12 25.52 1.54
N PHE A 120 18.00 25.05 2.08
CA PHE A 120 17.95 24.54 3.45
C PHE A 120 18.87 23.33 3.64
N ILE A 121 18.85 22.36 2.73
CA ILE A 121 19.76 21.20 2.82
C ILE A 121 21.21 21.65 2.73
N ARG A 122 21.55 22.52 1.78
CA ARG A 122 22.92 22.98 1.55
C ARG A 122 23.45 23.80 2.72
N MET A 123 22.73 24.85 3.09
CA MET A 123 23.20 25.84 4.06
C MET A 123 23.01 25.39 5.51
N VAL A 124 21.92 24.68 5.83
CA VAL A 124 21.59 24.33 7.22
C VAL A 124 21.98 22.90 7.56
N ILE A 125 21.62 21.92 6.72
CA ILE A 125 21.92 20.50 7.03
C ILE A 125 23.38 20.18 6.76
N CYS A 126 23.92 20.63 5.62
CA CYS A 126 25.27 20.31 5.19
C CYS A 126 26.29 21.39 5.55
N ASN A 127 25.86 22.51 6.13
CA ASN A 127 26.73 23.64 6.53
C ASN A 127 27.64 24.12 5.38
N GLU A 128 27.06 24.27 4.18
CA GLU A 128 27.74 24.65 2.94
C GLU A 128 28.84 23.67 2.47
N ASP A 129 28.89 22.47 3.03
CA ASP A 129 29.71 21.36 2.50
C ASP A 129 29.04 20.77 1.25
N GLU A 130 29.65 21.04 0.09
CA GLU A 130 29.12 20.63 -1.22
C GLU A 130 29.21 19.12 -1.47
N GLU A 131 30.15 18.42 -0.83
CA GLU A 131 30.25 16.96 -0.92
C GLU A 131 29.08 16.30 -0.17
N TYR A 132 28.82 16.76 1.05
CA TYR A 132 27.68 16.30 1.84
C TYR A 132 26.35 16.67 1.20
N PHE A 133 26.22 17.88 0.67
CA PHE A 133 25.03 18.31 -0.04
C PHE A 133 24.73 17.38 -1.23
N THR A 134 25.74 17.12 -2.07
CA THR A 134 25.59 16.22 -3.22
C THR A 134 25.18 14.82 -2.77
N TRP A 135 25.86 14.27 -1.75
CA TRP A 135 25.55 12.94 -1.23
C TRP A 135 24.12 12.84 -0.67
N VAL A 136 23.68 13.82 0.13
CA VAL A 136 22.33 13.85 0.72
C VAL A 136 21.26 13.95 -0.37
N ILE A 137 21.43 14.80 -1.38
CA ILE A 137 20.48 14.93 -2.48
C ILE A 137 20.43 13.64 -3.31
N SER A 138 21.58 13.04 -3.63
CA SER A 138 21.63 11.75 -4.32
C SER A 138 20.94 10.64 -3.51
N TRP A 139 21.13 10.62 -2.19
CA TRP A 139 20.49 9.67 -1.30
C TRP A 139 18.96 9.83 -1.29
N MET A 140 18.45 11.07 -1.21
CA MET A 140 17.01 11.34 -1.27
C MET A 140 16.43 11.01 -2.65
N ALA A 141 17.15 11.31 -3.72
CA ALA A 141 16.74 11.00 -5.09
C ALA A 141 16.64 9.49 -5.31
N ASP A 142 17.62 8.70 -4.83
CA ASP A 142 17.62 7.24 -4.91
C ASP A 142 16.39 6.63 -4.21
N ALA A 143 16.04 7.11 -3.02
CA ALA A 143 14.88 6.64 -2.28
C ALA A 143 13.54 6.83 -3.05
N VAL A 144 13.45 7.88 -3.87
CA VAL A 144 12.27 8.17 -4.69
C VAL A 144 12.30 7.41 -6.02
N GLN A 145 13.46 7.37 -6.68
CA GLN A 145 13.61 6.79 -8.01
C GLN A 145 13.70 5.26 -7.98
N ASN A 146 14.29 4.70 -6.90
CA ASN A 146 14.50 3.27 -6.70
C ASN A 146 13.83 2.79 -5.38
N PRO A 147 12.49 2.89 -5.26
CA PRO A 147 11.79 2.65 -3.99
C PRO A 147 11.86 1.19 -3.49
N GLY A 148 12.25 0.25 -4.36
CA GLY A 148 12.44 -1.16 -4.04
C GLY A 148 13.81 -1.49 -3.45
N THR A 149 14.80 -0.61 -3.59
CA THR A 149 16.14 -0.80 -3.04
C THR A 149 16.30 -0.08 -1.72
N ARG A 150 17.01 -0.72 -0.78
CA ARG A 150 17.38 -0.08 0.48
C ARG A 150 18.82 0.39 0.37
N PRO A 151 19.12 1.68 0.54
CA PRO A 151 20.49 2.21 0.42
C PRO A 151 21.50 1.61 1.40
N GLY A 152 21.02 0.92 2.46
CA GLY A 152 21.89 0.34 3.51
C GLY A 152 22.51 1.39 4.43
N THR A 153 22.15 2.66 4.25
CA THR A 153 22.64 3.82 5.02
C THR A 153 21.44 4.61 5.57
N ALA A 154 21.70 5.42 6.60
CA ALA A 154 20.71 6.32 7.19
C ALA A 154 21.35 7.68 7.47
N ILE A 155 20.58 8.75 7.25
CA ILE A 155 20.97 10.12 7.61
C ILE A 155 20.55 10.38 9.05
N VAL A 156 21.50 10.76 9.90
CA VAL A 156 21.22 11.17 11.28
C VAL A 156 21.44 12.67 11.40
N LEU A 157 20.37 13.42 11.60
CA LEU A 157 20.43 14.85 11.89
C LEU A 157 20.41 15.05 13.40
N TYR A 158 21.43 15.69 13.94
CA TYR A 158 21.47 16.09 15.33
C TYR A 158 21.81 17.57 15.43
N GLY A 159 21.21 18.24 16.42
CA GLY A 159 21.45 19.64 16.70
C GLY A 159 21.78 19.83 18.17
N VAL A 160 22.56 20.86 18.48
CA VAL A 160 22.81 21.22 19.87
C VAL A 160 21.59 21.95 20.41
N ASN A 161 20.91 21.36 21.39
CA ASN A 161 19.88 22.05 22.15
C ASN A 161 20.55 23.16 22.97
N ARG A 162 20.46 24.42 22.52
CA ARG A 162 20.89 25.57 23.34
C ARG A 162 19.88 25.78 24.49
N ARG A 163 19.96 24.95 25.53
CA ARG A 163 19.49 25.31 26.88
C ARG A 163 20.71 25.48 27.77
N GLY A 164 20.90 26.71 28.25
CA GLY A 164 21.89 27.02 29.28
C GLY A 164 23.12 27.74 28.73
N ILE A 165 23.05 29.07 28.73
CA ILE A 165 24.22 29.94 28.81
C ILE A 165 24.98 29.54 30.09
N LEU A 166 26.21 29.06 29.95
CA LEU A 166 27.24 29.27 30.97
C LEU A 166 28.11 30.39 30.42
N THR A 167 27.80 31.62 30.83
CA THR A 167 28.79 32.70 30.80
C THR A 167 30.00 32.31 31.66
N PRO A 168 31.21 32.75 31.28
CA PRO A 168 32.47 32.33 31.89
C PRO A 168 32.59 32.65 33.39
#